data_AF-A0A958Y9R9-F1
#
_entry.id   AF-A0A958Y9R9-F1
#
_cell.length_a   1.000
_cell.length_b   1.000
_cell.length_c   1.000
_cell.angle_alpha   90.00
_cell.angle_beta   90.00
_cell.angle_gamma   90.00
#
_symmetry.space_group_name_H-M   'P 1'
#
loop_
_entity.id
_entity.type
_entity.pdbx_description
1 polymer ?
#
loop_
_entity_poly.entity_id
_entity_poly.type
_entity_poly.pdbx_seq_one_letter_code
_entity_poly.pdbx_strand_id
1 'polypeptide(L)'
;MYRSHTNGELRLSHLNQKVTLAGWVQKVRDKGFVIWVDLRDRYGITQLIFDEERTSKDLLEKAQKLGREFVIQVQGTVIERQSKNPNIPTGDIEILVEELTLLNNAKLPPFTIEDETDGGEELRMQFRYLDIRRNPVKNNLIFRHKVTQEVRNFLSNEGFIEVETPYLIKSTPEGARDFVVPSRMNPGQ
;
A
#
# COMPACT_ATOMS: atom_id res chain seq x y z
N MET A 1 -12.17 15.23 -1.77
CA MET A 1 -12.05 13.77 -1.51
C MET A 1 -10.74 13.30 -2.14
N TYR A 2 -9.88 12.54 -1.44
CA TYR A 2 -8.53 12.22 -1.96
C TYR A 2 -8.51 11.20 -3.10
N ARG A 3 -9.54 10.36 -3.21
CA ARG A 3 -9.72 9.39 -4.30
C ARG A 3 -11.20 9.10 -4.50
N SER A 4 -11.55 8.73 -5.72
CA SER A 4 -12.85 8.20 -6.13
C SER A 4 -12.91 6.67 -6.09
N HIS A 5 -11.78 6.03 -6.43
CA HIS A 5 -11.64 4.58 -6.55
C HIS A 5 -10.33 4.11 -5.92
N THR A 6 -10.23 2.82 -5.63
CA THR A 6 -8.96 2.18 -5.27
C THR A 6 -8.12 1.86 -6.50
N ASN A 7 -6.80 1.74 -6.33
CA ASN A 7 -5.90 1.47 -7.45
C ASN A 7 -5.94 -0.01 -7.90
N GLY A 8 -6.86 -0.83 -7.37
CA GLY A 8 -7.04 -2.23 -7.74
C GLY A 8 -8.41 -2.58 -8.33
N GLU A 9 -9.38 -1.66 -8.34
CA GLU A 9 -10.78 -1.98 -8.66
C GLU A 9 -11.24 -1.58 -10.06
N LEU A 10 -10.52 -0.68 -10.75
CA LEU A 10 -10.91 -0.25 -12.08
C LEU A 10 -10.84 -1.39 -13.11
N ARG A 11 -11.82 -1.40 -14.02
CA ARG A 11 -12.05 -2.42 -15.06
C ARG A 11 -12.54 -1.75 -16.34
N LEU A 12 -12.63 -2.49 -17.45
CA LEU A 12 -13.22 -2.01 -18.70
C LEU A 12 -14.65 -1.46 -18.56
N SER A 13 -15.42 -1.92 -17.56
CA SER A 13 -16.74 -1.35 -17.24
C SER A 13 -16.70 0.13 -16.84
N HIS A 14 -15.52 0.66 -16.50
CA HIS A 14 -15.30 2.05 -16.14
C HIS A 14 -14.74 2.88 -17.30
N LEU A 15 -14.69 2.35 -18.52
CA LEU A 15 -14.15 3.05 -19.69
C LEU A 15 -14.82 4.42 -19.87
N ASN A 16 -14.02 5.42 -20.22
CA ASN A 16 -14.41 6.83 -20.40
C ASN A 16 -14.89 7.55 -19.12
N GLN A 17 -14.84 6.91 -17.95
CA GLN A 17 -15.16 7.59 -16.69
C GLN A 17 -13.99 8.47 -16.23
N LYS A 18 -14.31 9.64 -15.69
CA LYS A 18 -13.34 10.48 -14.98
C LYS A 18 -13.15 9.96 -13.57
N VAL A 19 -11.91 9.75 -13.17
CA VAL A 19 -11.55 9.20 -11.86
C VAL A 19 -10.45 10.02 -11.20
N THR A 20 -10.52 10.10 -9.88
CA THR A 20 -9.43 10.57 -9.02
C THR A 20 -8.81 9.36 -8.32
N LEU A 21 -7.49 9.18 -8.43
CA LEU A 21 -6.73 8.13 -7.74
C LEU A 21 -5.63 8.76 -6.90
N ALA A 22 -5.25 8.08 -5.82
CA ALA A 22 -4.12 8.48 -4.99
C ALA A 22 -3.35 7.26 -4.51
N GLY A 23 -2.03 7.37 -4.39
CA GLY A 23 -1.18 6.25 -4.00
C GLY A 23 0.30 6.55 -4.09
N TRP A 24 1.09 5.48 -4.07
CA TRP A 24 2.54 5.51 -4.18
C TRP A 24 2.97 5.20 -5.60
N VAL A 25 3.95 5.94 -6.11
CA VAL A 25 4.64 5.62 -7.36
C VAL A 25 5.46 4.35 -7.18
N GLN A 26 5.01 3.21 -7.72
CA GLN A 26 5.75 1.94 -7.68
C GLN A 26 6.93 1.98 -8.66
N LYS A 27 6.65 2.40 -9.91
CA LYS A 27 7.60 2.38 -11.01
C LYS A 27 7.27 3.50 -12.00
N VAL A 28 8.31 4.12 -12.54
CA VAL A 28 8.21 5.10 -13.63
C VAL A 28 8.93 4.52 -14.84
N ARG A 29 8.31 4.61 -16.01
CA ARG A 29 8.87 4.23 -17.31
C ARG A 29 8.78 5.44 -18.22
N ASP A 30 9.92 6.04 -18.52
CA ASP A 30 10.02 7.24 -19.36
C ASP A 30 10.61 6.88 -20.73
N LYS A 31 9.91 7.23 -21.81
CA LYS A 31 10.35 7.08 -23.21
C LYS A 31 10.54 8.44 -23.91
N GLY A 32 10.57 9.54 -23.16
CA GLY A 32 10.67 10.91 -23.65
C GLY A 32 9.30 11.52 -23.94
N PHE A 33 8.62 11.02 -24.96
CA PHE A 33 7.32 11.54 -25.43
C PHE A 33 6.11 10.87 -24.74
N VAL A 34 6.32 9.72 -24.09
CA VAL A 34 5.32 9.04 -23.27
C VAL A 34 5.94 8.55 -21.96
N ILE A 35 5.21 8.75 -20.86
CA ILE A 35 5.61 8.32 -19.52
C ILE A 35 4.50 7.44 -18.95
N TRP A 36 4.87 6.28 -18.44
CA TRP A 36 3.99 5.41 -17.68
C TRP A 36 4.38 5.38 -16.21
N VAL A 37 3.39 5.46 -15.34
CA VAL A 37 3.57 5.37 -13.90
C VAL A 37 2.67 4.29 -13.35
N ASP A 38 3.24 3.33 -12.64
CA ASP A 38 2.46 2.35 -11.88
C ASP A 38 2.10 2.97 -10.52
N LEU A 39 0.82 3.28 -10.30
CA LEU A 39 0.32 3.83 -9.06
C LEU A 39 -0.23 2.71 -8.16
N ARG A 40 0.39 2.54 -7.00
CA ARG A 40 0.07 1.48 -6.04
C ARG A 40 -0.70 2.02 -4.84
N ASP A 41 -1.71 1.28 -4.40
CA ASP A 41 -2.24 1.38 -3.03
C ASP A 41 -2.35 -0.02 -2.39
N ARG A 42 -3.09 -0.15 -1.28
CA ARG A 42 -3.29 -1.44 -0.61
C ARG A 42 -3.92 -2.50 -1.54
N TYR A 43 -4.83 -2.07 -2.41
CA TYR A 43 -5.75 -2.92 -3.16
C TYR A 43 -5.16 -3.39 -4.49
N GLY A 44 -4.21 -2.65 -5.06
CA GLY A 44 -3.54 -3.06 -6.28
C GLY A 44 -2.71 -1.96 -6.92
N ILE A 45 -2.49 -2.11 -8.22
CA ILE A 45 -1.75 -1.19 -9.07
C ILE A 45 -2.65 -0.78 -10.23
N THR A 46 -2.67 0.50 -10.56
CA THR A 46 -3.27 1.04 -11.80
C THR A 46 -2.19 1.80 -12.56
N GLN A 47 -2.12 1.59 -13.87
CA GLN A 47 -1.18 2.32 -14.72
C GLN A 47 -1.76 3.70 -15.07
N LEU A 48 -0.89 4.69 -14.98
CA LEU A 48 -1.11 6.04 -15.45
C LEU A 48 -0.30 6.23 -16.73
N ILE A 49 -0.85 6.97 -17.69
CA ILE A 49 -0.16 7.37 -18.91
C ILE A 49 -0.20 8.89 -19.05
N PHE A 50 0.97 9.44 -19.39
CA PHE A 50 1.18 10.83 -19.77
C PHE A 50 1.75 10.81 -21.19
N ASP A 51 1.07 11.43 -22.14
CA ASP A 51 1.40 11.37 -23.56
C ASP A 51 1.47 12.80 -24.10
N GLU A 52 2.58 13.17 -24.74
CA GLU A 52 2.82 14.51 -25.28
C GLU A 52 1.69 15.02 -26.18
N GLU A 53 1.00 14.14 -26.92
CA GLU A 53 -0.12 14.54 -27.79
C GLU A 53 -1.40 14.87 -27.03
N ARG A 54 -1.60 14.26 -25.85
CA ARG A 54 -2.87 14.29 -25.10
C ARG A 54 -2.76 15.00 -23.75
N THR A 55 -1.55 15.36 -23.35
CA THR A 55 -1.22 15.91 -22.04
C THR A 55 -0.46 17.23 -22.21
N SER A 56 -0.68 18.19 -21.31
CA SER A 56 0.05 19.47 -21.36
C SER A 56 1.54 19.27 -21.05
N LYS A 57 2.40 20.12 -21.64
CA LYS A 57 3.86 20.08 -21.40
C LYS A 57 4.23 20.20 -19.92
N ASP A 58 3.56 21.09 -19.17
CA ASP A 58 3.76 21.25 -17.72
C ASP A 58 3.46 19.95 -16.95
N LEU A 59 2.40 19.23 -17.33
CA LEU A 59 2.05 17.98 -16.69
C LEU A 59 3.06 16.87 -17.03
N LEU A 60 3.55 16.83 -18.27
CA LEU A 60 4.61 15.91 -18.70
C LEU A 60 5.91 16.15 -17.89
N GLU A 61 6.35 17.41 -17.77
CA GLU A 61 7.52 17.79 -16.97
C GLU A 61 7.38 17.44 -15.48
N LYS A 62 6.17 17.56 -14.92
CA LYS A 62 5.88 17.11 -13.55
C LYS A 62 5.98 15.60 -13.44
N ALA A 63 5.49 14.84 -14.42
CA ALA A 63 5.59 13.39 -14.45
C ALA A 63 7.04 12.90 -14.56
N GLN A 64 7.90 13.57 -15.35
CA GLN A 64 9.33 13.26 -15.46
C GLN A 64 10.08 13.39 -14.13
N LYS A 65 9.62 14.26 -13.23
CA LYS A 65 10.23 14.49 -11.91
C LYS A 65 9.77 13.49 -10.85
N LEU A 66 8.84 12.59 -11.16
CA LEU A 66 8.34 11.61 -10.20
C LEU A 66 9.41 10.58 -9.83
N GLY A 67 9.70 10.49 -8.53
CA GLY A 67 10.55 9.44 -7.97
C GLY A 67 9.77 8.23 -7.48
N ARG A 68 10.45 7.10 -7.31
CA ARG A 68 9.90 5.92 -6.62
C ARG A 68 9.40 6.30 -5.23
N GLU A 69 8.27 5.71 -4.86
CA GLU A 69 7.56 5.90 -3.59
C GLU A 69 7.06 7.32 -3.30
N PHE A 70 7.06 8.23 -4.28
CA PHE A 70 6.36 9.51 -4.16
C PHE A 70 4.87 9.26 -3.90
N VAL A 71 4.27 10.08 -3.04
CA VAL A 71 2.82 10.06 -2.79
C VAL A 71 2.17 11.09 -3.68
N ILE A 72 1.32 10.62 -4.60
CA ILE A 72 0.68 11.48 -5.59
C ILE A 72 -0.83 11.26 -5.60
N GLN A 73 -1.52 12.29 -6.05
CA GLN A 73 -2.91 12.25 -6.48
C GLN A 73 -2.97 12.59 -7.96
N VAL A 74 -3.82 11.88 -8.70
CA VAL A 74 -4.09 12.16 -10.11
C VAL A 74 -5.58 12.23 -10.37
N GLN A 75 -5.95 13.05 -11.34
CA GLN A 75 -7.26 13.04 -11.97
C GLN A 75 -7.08 12.74 -13.45
N GLY A 76 -7.95 11.92 -14.02
CA GLY A 76 -7.86 11.55 -15.42
C GLY A 76 -9.02 10.71 -15.88
N THR A 77 -8.95 10.28 -17.14
CA THR A 77 -9.99 9.49 -17.79
C THR A 77 -9.52 8.05 -17.97
N VAL A 78 -10.38 7.08 -17.65
CA VAL A 78 -10.10 5.66 -17.87
C VAL A 78 -10.14 5.36 -19.37
N ILE A 79 -9.06 4.82 -19.91
CA ILE A 79 -8.95 4.39 -21.30
C ILE A 79 -8.55 2.92 -21.38
N GLU A 80 -8.89 2.27 -22.50
CA GLU A 80 -8.46 0.90 -22.78
C GLU A 80 -6.98 0.88 -23.19
N ARG A 81 -6.21 -0.08 -22.67
CA ARG A 81 -4.83 -0.27 -23.10
C ARG A 81 -4.77 -0.87 -24.50
N GLN A 82 -3.81 -0.40 -25.29
CA GLN A 82 -3.45 -1.07 -26.54
C GLN A 82 -2.86 -2.48 -26.29
N SER A 83 -2.04 -2.62 -25.25
CA SER A 83 -1.44 -3.90 -24.85
C SER A 83 -1.86 -4.25 -23.42
N LYS A 84 -2.73 -5.25 -23.30
CA LYS A 84 -3.34 -5.68 -22.03
C LYS A 84 -2.33 -6.47 -21.20
N ASN A 85 -2.33 -6.26 -19.88
CA ASN A 85 -1.46 -6.98 -18.94
C ASN A 85 -2.26 -8.02 -18.14
N PRO A 86 -2.18 -9.33 -18.45
CA PRO A 86 -2.96 -10.34 -17.76
C PRO A 86 -2.55 -10.58 -16.29
N ASN A 87 -1.41 -10.04 -15.86
CA ASN A 87 -0.87 -10.27 -14.52
C ASN A 87 -1.51 -9.39 -13.43
N ILE A 88 -2.28 -8.36 -13.81
CA ILE A 88 -2.92 -7.45 -12.85
C ILE A 88 -4.42 -7.24 -13.18
N PRO A 89 -5.29 -7.08 -12.18
CA PRO A 89 -6.73 -6.94 -12.42
C PRO A 89 -7.16 -5.70 -13.21
N THR A 90 -6.34 -4.64 -13.19
CA THR A 90 -6.55 -3.38 -13.92
C THR A 90 -5.84 -3.38 -15.28
N GLY A 91 -5.33 -4.54 -15.71
CA GLY A 91 -4.40 -4.66 -16.84
C GLY A 91 -5.01 -4.39 -18.21
N ASP A 92 -6.34 -4.34 -18.30
CA ASP A 92 -7.06 -3.98 -19.52
C ASP A 92 -7.17 -2.46 -19.71
N ILE A 93 -6.94 -1.67 -18.65
CA ILE A 93 -7.15 -0.22 -18.64
C ILE A 93 -5.92 0.54 -18.16
N GLU A 94 -5.86 1.82 -18.50
CA GLU A 94 -4.93 2.79 -17.93
C GLU A 94 -5.62 4.14 -17.78
N ILE A 95 -5.03 5.06 -17.02
CA ILE A 95 -5.59 6.39 -16.79
C ILE A 95 -4.81 7.40 -17.60
N LEU A 96 -5.47 8.04 -18.57
CA LEU A 96 -4.95 9.23 -19.22
C LEU A 96 -5.03 10.39 -18.23
N VAL A 97 -3.89 10.83 -17.72
CA VAL A 97 -3.84 11.82 -16.65
C VAL A 97 -4.07 13.23 -17.19
N GLU A 98 -4.97 13.95 -16.54
CA GLU A 98 -5.32 15.35 -16.83
C GLU A 98 -4.76 16.28 -15.75
N GLU A 99 -4.67 15.81 -14.50
CA GLU A 99 -4.08 16.56 -13.39
C GLU A 99 -3.20 15.66 -12.50
N LEU A 100 -2.08 16.20 -12.03
CA LEU A 100 -1.16 15.55 -11.10
C LEU A 100 -0.83 16.50 -9.95
N THR A 101 -1.07 16.03 -8.73
CA THR A 101 -0.70 16.71 -7.49
C THR A 101 0.29 15.85 -6.72
N LEU A 102 1.48 16.41 -6.45
CA LEU A 102 2.45 15.80 -5.55
C LEU A 102 2.01 16.06 -4.10
N LEU A 103 1.54 15.01 -3.42
CA LEU A 103 1.12 15.11 -2.01
C LEU A 103 2.33 15.07 -1.08
N ASN A 104 3.32 14.23 -1.40
CA ASN A 104 4.56 14.12 -0.65
C ASN A 104 5.69 13.57 -1.52
N ASN A 105 6.84 14.23 -1.51
CA ASN A 105 8.07 13.70 -2.11
C ASN A 105 8.69 12.65 -1.19
N ALA A 106 9.27 11.59 -1.76
CA ALA A 106 9.94 10.54 -1.00
C ALA A 106 11.43 10.50 -1.30
N LYS A 107 12.24 10.17 -0.30
CA LYS A 107 13.61 9.72 -0.57
C LYS A 107 13.56 8.33 -1.20
N LEU A 108 14.59 7.97 -1.95
CA LEU A 108 14.72 6.61 -2.47
C LEU A 108 14.69 5.62 -1.28
N PRO A 109 13.85 4.58 -1.33
CA PRO A 109 13.82 3.55 -0.28
C PRO A 109 15.18 2.86 -0.14
N PRO A 110 15.53 2.40 1.08
CA PRO A 110 16.78 1.67 1.33
C PRO A 110 16.79 0.25 0.73
N PHE A 111 15.65 -0.24 0.26
CA PHE A 111 15.48 -1.50 -0.47
C PHE A 111 14.27 -1.41 -1.39
N THR A 112 14.18 -2.27 -2.39
CA THR A 112 13.08 -2.29 -3.35
C THR A 112 11.76 -2.70 -2.71
N ILE A 113 10.69 -1.96 -3.01
CA ILE A 113 9.32 -2.32 -2.62
C ILE A 113 8.74 -3.29 -3.65
N GLU A 114 9.26 -4.52 -3.64
CA GLU A 114 8.90 -5.60 -4.56
C GLU A 114 8.71 -6.90 -3.75
N ASP A 115 8.08 -7.91 -4.34
CA ASP A 115 7.82 -9.17 -3.65
C ASP A 115 9.13 -9.87 -3.31
N GLU A 116 10.03 -9.94 -4.28
CA GLU A 116 11.46 -10.23 -4.11
C GLU A 116 12.21 -8.91 -3.93
N THR A 117 12.74 -8.68 -2.73
CA THR A 117 13.41 -7.43 -2.36
C THR A 117 14.91 -7.64 -2.20
N ASP A 118 15.70 -6.63 -2.49
CA ASP A 118 17.16 -6.61 -2.31
C ASP A 118 17.60 -6.34 -0.85
N GLY A 119 16.65 -6.04 0.04
CA GLY A 119 16.92 -5.77 1.45
C GLY A 119 17.07 -7.02 2.31
N GLY A 120 18.21 -7.13 3.01
CA GLY A 120 18.42 -8.12 4.07
C GLY A 120 17.44 -7.96 5.25
N GLU A 121 17.27 -9.01 6.05
CA GLU A 121 16.28 -9.03 7.14
C GLU A 121 16.48 -7.91 8.16
N GLU A 122 17.72 -7.68 8.61
CA GLU A 122 18.05 -6.61 9.57
C GLU A 122 17.60 -5.23 9.06
N LEU A 123 17.96 -4.90 7.81
CA LEU A 123 17.58 -3.64 7.17
C LEU A 123 16.05 -3.53 7.03
N ARG A 124 15.37 -4.62 6.68
CA ARG A 124 13.91 -4.65 6.57
C ARG A 124 13.22 -4.47 7.92
N MET A 125 13.79 -5.00 9.01
CA MET A 125 13.27 -4.77 10.36
C MET A 125 13.52 -3.35 10.84
N GLN A 126 14.68 -2.75 10.52
CA GLN A 126 14.97 -1.35 10.82
C GLN A 126 13.97 -0.41 10.11
N PHE A 127 13.64 -0.69 8.86
CA PHE A 127 12.67 0.08 8.06
C PHE A 127 11.35 -0.67 7.86
N ARG A 128 10.84 -1.32 8.93
CA ARG A 128 9.65 -2.19 8.86
C ARG A 128 8.41 -1.50 8.31
N TYR A 129 8.27 -0.19 8.52
CA TYR A 129 7.18 0.62 7.96
C TYR A 129 7.20 0.71 6.42
N LEU A 130 8.37 0.54 5.78
CA LEU A 130 8.49 0.38 4.34
C LEU A 130 8.27 -1.07 3.92
N ASP A 131 8.82 -2.03 4.68
CA ASP A 131 8.69 -3.47 4.41
C ASP A 131 7.21 -3.92 4.41
N ILE A 132 6.37 -3.33 5.27
CA ILE A 132 4.91 -3.57 5.31
C ILE A 132 4.22 -3.20 3.98
N ARG A 133 4.80 -2.33 3.15
CA ARG A 133 4.22 -1.97 1.84
C ARG A 133 4.33 -3.09 0.80
N ARG A 134 5.25 -4.04 0.98
CA ARG A 134 5.46 -5.16 0.05
C ARG A 134 4.33 -6.19 0.18
N ASN A 135 3.97 -6.85 -0.92
CA ASN A 135 2.83 -7.77 -0.90
C ASN A 135 2.99 -8.94 0.08
N PRO A 136 4.17 -9.59 0.26
CA PRO A 136 4.29 -10.69 1.20
C PRO A 136 3.91 -10.29 2.63
N VAL A 137 4.38 -9.13 3.11
CA VAL A 137 4.09 -8.66 4.47
C VAL A 137 2.65 -8.16 4.57
N LYS A 138 2.20 -7.34 3.61
CA LYS A 138 0.82 -6.83 3.54
C LYS A 138 -0.21 -7.97 3.54
N ASN A 139 0.00 -8.99 2.70
CA ASN A 139 -0.92 -10.11 2.54
C ASN A 139 -0.96 -10.97 3.81
N ASN A 140 0.18 -11.19 4.47
CA ASN A 140 0.23 -11.89 5.76
C ASN A 140 -0.56 -11.14 6.84
N LEU A 141 -0.45 -9.81 6.90
CA LEU A 141 -1.21 -9.00 7.88
C LEU A 141 -2.72 -9.02 7.58
N ILE A 142 -3.12 -8.90 6.31
CA ILE A 142 -4.52 -9.00 5.89
C ILE A 142 -5.08 -10.39 6.20
N PHE A 143 -4.31 -11.44 5.92
CA PHE A 143 -4.73 -12.82 6.21
C PHE A 143 -4.89 -13.05 7.71
N ARG A 144 -3.90 -12.65 8.52
CA ARG A 144 -4.00 -12.69 9.99
C ARG A 144 -5.27 -11.99 10.48
N HIS A 145 -5.54 -10.79 9.97
CA HIS A 145 -6.76 -10.05 10.33
C HIS A 145 -8.02 -10.87 10.04
N LYS A 146 -8.16 -11.41 8.81
CA LYS A 146 -9.33 -12.24 8.44
C LYS A 146 -9.49 -13.45 9.35
N VAL A 147 -8.42 -14.21 9.57
CA VAL A 147 -8.45 -15.39 10.45
C VAL A 147 -8.90 -15.01 11.86
N THR A 148 -8.37 -13.93 12.44
CA THR A 148 -8.77 -13.50 13.77
C THR A 148 -10.24 -13.10 13.84
N GLN A 149 -10.79 -12.44 12.81
CA GLN A 149 -12.22 -12.10 12.75
C GLN A 149 -13.08 -13.37 12.68
N GLU A 150 -12.73 -14.33 11.81
CA GLU A 150 -13.49 -15.59 11.68
C GLU A 150 -13.50 -16.40 12.98
N VAL A 151 -12.36 -16.50 13.67
CA VAL A 151 -12.27 -17.20 14.96
C VAL A 151 -13.18 -16.56 16.00
N ARG A 152 -13.17 -15.22 16.10
CA ARG A 152 -14.04 -14.50 17.04
C ARG A 152 -15.51 -14.69 16.71
N ASN A 153 -15.89 -14.50 15.45
CA ASN A 153 -17.27 -14.67 15.00
C ASN A 153 -17.78 -16.08 15.31
N PHE A 154 -16.98 -17.11 15.04
CA PHE A 154 -17.34 -18.48 15.37
C PHE A 154 -17.59 -18.68 16.87
N LEU A 155 -16.65 -18.28 17.73
CA LEU A 155 -16.78 -18.43 19.18
C LEU A 155 -17.97 -17.65 19.74
N SER A 156 -18.20 -16.42 19.28
CA SER A 156 -19.36 -15.62 19.68
C SER A 156 -20.69 -16.27 19.28
N ASN A 157 -20.76 -16.88 18.09
CA ASN A 157 -21.97 -17.60 17.64
C ASN A 157 -22.25 -18.85 18.47
N GLU A 158 -21.20 -19.49 19.02
CA GLU A 158 -21.32 -20.62 19.96
C GLU A 158 -21.59 -20.17 21.42
N GLY A 159 -21.78 -18.86 21.66
CA GLY A 159 -22.10 -18.31 22.97
C GLY A 159 -20.90 -18.05 23.89
N PHE A 160 -19.67 -18.13 23.38
CA PHE A 160 -18.49 -17.71 24.14
C PHE A 160 -18.45 -16.18 24.27
N ILE A 161 -17.93 -15.71 25.40
CA ILE A 161 -17.74 -14.29 25.70
C ILE A 161 -16.24 -13.98 25.71
N GLU A 162 -15.83 -12.99 24.91
CA GLU A 162 -14.45 -12.48 24.94
C GLU A 162 -14.25 -11.66 26.24
N VAL A 163 -13.32 -12.09 27.10
CA VAL A 163 -13.00 -11.44 28.37
C VAL A 163 -11.53 -11.02 28.35
N GLU A 164 -11.27 -9.72 28.39
CA GLU A 164 -9.92 -9.18 28.50
C GLU A 164 -9.37 -9.40 29.92
N THR A 165 -8.17 -9.97 30.03
CA THR A 165 -7.50 -10.22 31.31
C THR A 165 -6.34 -9.25 31.55
N PRO A 166 -5.98 -8.93 32.81
CA PRO A 166 -4.90 -8.00 33.12
C PRO A 166 -3.54 -8.43 32.55
N TYR A 167 -2.76 -7.47 32.04
CA TYR A 167 -1.39 -7.71 31.56
C TYR A 167 -0.33 -7.60 32.67
N LEU A 168 -0.50 -6.64 33.60
CA LEU A 168 0.42 -6.44 34.72
C LEU A 168 -0.04 -7.32 35.90
N ILE A 169 0.49 -8.54 35.95
CA ILE A 169 0.19 -9.54 36.99
C ILE A 169 1.40 -9.79 37.89
N LYS A 170 1.18 -10.55 38.97
CA LYS A 170 2.26 -10.99 39.85
C LYS A 170 3.11 -12.06 39.14
N SER A 171 4.43 -11.91 39.20
CA SER A 171 5.37 -12.89 38.65
C SER A 171 5.40 -14.16 39.50
N THR A 172 5.48 -15.33 38.85
CA THR A 172 5.53 -16.64 39.50
C THR A 172 6.75 -17.44 39.02
N PRO A 173 7.57 -18.01 39.91
CA PRO A 173 8.89 -18.57 39.56
C PRO A 173 8.85 -19.98 38.95
N GLU A 174 7.69 -20.63 38.92
CA GLU A 174 7.55 -22.06 38.60
C GLU A 174 7.60 -22.35 37.09
N GLY A 175 7.34 -21.34 36.26
CA GLY A 175 7.18 -21.47 34.82
C GLY A 175 8.31 -20.86 34.00
N ALA A 176 7.96 -20.38 32.80
CA ALA A 176 8.85 -19.60 31.96
C ALA A 176 9.25 -18.28 32.67
N ARG A 177 10.34 -17.66 32.22
CA ARG A 177 10.76 -16.37 32.78
C ARG A 177 9.77 -15.28 32.41
N ASP A 178 9.28 -14.58 33.42
CA ASP A 178 8.42 -13.40 33.24
C ASP A 178 9.24 -12.18 32.81
N PHE A 179 8.64 -11.34 31.97
CA PHE A 179 9.10 -9.95 31.84
C PHE A 179 8.59 -9.15 33.03
N VAL A 180 9.52 -8.53 33.77
CA VAL A 180 9.19 -7.73 34.96
C VAL A 180 9.05 -6.26 34.63
N VAL A 181 8.03 -5.61 35.20
CA VAL A 181 7.81 -4.16 35.10
C VAL A 181 7.86 -3.57 36.52
N PRO A 182 8.96 -2.89 36.90
CA PRO A 182 9.10 -2.35 38.25
C PRO A 182 7.98 -1.37 38.62
N SER A 183 7.39 -1.56 39.81
CA SER A 183 6.37 -0.64 40.32
C SER A 183 6.99 0.57 40.98
N ARG A 184 6.59 1.77 40.56
CA ARG A 184 6.97 3.02 41.23
C ARG A 184 6.38 3.15 42.64
N MET A 185 5.16 2.64 42.85
CA MET A 185 4.44 2.77 44.13
C MET A 185 4.88 1.74 45.18
N ASN A 186 5.40 0.58 44.72
CA ASN A 186 5.84 -0.50 45.59
C ASN A 186 7.29 -0.89 45.24
N PRO A 187 8.31 -0.11 45.65
CA PRO A 187 9.70 -0.39 45.31
C PRO A 187 10.19 -1.71 45.93
N GLY A 188 10.83 -2.55 45.12
CA GLY A 188 11.44 -3.82 45.55
C GLY A 188 10.44 -4.96 45.81
N GLN A 189 9.16 -4.75 45.51
CA GLN A 189 8.12 -5.77 45.51
C GLN A 189 7.84 -6.30 44.10
#